data_AF-A0A2W7QL65-F1
#
_entry.id   AF-A0A2W7QL65-F1
#
_cell.length_a   1.000
_cell.length_b   1.000
_cell.length_c   1.000
_cell.angle_alpha   90.00
_cell.angle_beta   90.00
_cell.angle_gamma   90.00
#
_symmetry.space_group_name_H-M   'P 1'
#
loop_
_entity.id
_entity.type
_entity.pdbx_description
1 polymer ?
#
loop_
_entity_poly.entity_id
_entity_poly.type
_entity_poly.pdbx_seq_one_letter_code
_entity_poly.pdbx_strand_id
1 'polypeptide(L)'
;MKTLKKRISSCENIKKYFLRKKFNTMPLKTCDKGHQFYKTSDCPTCPICEKERKPTEGFMSKLPAPARRALESKQINSLEKLATFTENEILSLHGMGKSSIPKLIDALKKEELSFKTPD
;
A
#
# COMPACT_ATOMS: atom_id res chain seq x y z
N MET A 1 60.64 -0.74 -16.44
CA MET A 1 59.59 0.12 -15.85
C MET A 1 58.23 -0.35 -16.35
N LYS A 2 57.57 -1.23 -15.58
CA LYS A 2 56.32 -1.90 -15.98
C LYS A 2 55.14 -0.95 -15.78
N THR A 3 54.60 -0.49 -16.91
CA THR A 3 53.19 -0.17 -17.17
C THR A 3 52.43 0.67 -16.12
N LEU A 4 52.48 1.98 -16.31
CA LEU A 4 51.46 2.95 -15.90
C LEU A 4 50.12 2.74 -16.67
N LYS A 5 49.65 1.49 -16.80
CA LYS A 5 48.44 1.11 -17.55
C LYS A 5 47.52 0.21 -16.73
N LYS A 6 47.33 0.53 -15.44
CA LYS A 6 46.38 -0.19 -14.57
C LYS A 6 45.39 0.71 -13.81
N ARG A 7 45.21 1.97 -14.21
CA ARG A 7 44.20 2.87 -13.62
C ARG A 7 43.10 3.34 -14.57
N ILE A 8 43.25 3.16 -15.89
CA ILE A 8 42.29 3.70 -16.88
C ILE A 8 41.05 2.80 -17.06
N SER A 9 41.16 1.49 -16.78
CA SER A 9 40.05 0.52 -16.93
C SER A 9 38.88 0.71 -15.95
N SER A 10 39.04 1.51 -14.89
CA SER A 10 38.00 1.76 -13.89
C SER A 10 37.07 2.94 -14.27
N CYS A 11 37.62 4.01 -14.87
CA CYS A 11 36.83 5.22 -15.18
C CYS A 11 35.86 5.07 -16.37
N GLU A 12 36.23 4.30 -17.41
CA GLU A 12 35.35 4.08 -18.56
C GLU A 12 34.11 3.26 -18.19
N ASN A 13 34.25 2.33 -17.24
CA ASN A 13 33.14 1.54 -16.71
C ASN A 13 32.19 2.38 -15.83
N ILE A 14 32.69 3.37 -15.08
CA ILE A 14 31.85 4.30 -14.31
C ILE A 14 31.00 5.17 -15.24
N LYS A 15 31.57 5.70 -16.33
CA LYS A 15 30.81 6.49 -17.31
C LYS A 15 29.71 5.67 -17.99
N LYS A 16 30.00 4.40 -18.31
CA LYS A 16 29.01 3.45 -18.86
C LYS A 16 27.92 3.09 -17.84
N TYR A 17 28.24 3.06 -16.55
CA TYR A 17 27.28 2.86 -15.46
C TYR A 17 26.33 4.06 -15.30
N PHE A 18 26.82 5.30 -15.43
CA PHE A 18 25.99 6.51 -15.39
C PHE A 18 25.10 6.69 -16.62
N LEU A 19 25.59 6.39 -17.83
CA LEU A 19 24.82 6.50 -19.08
C LEU A 19 23.68 5.46 -19.19
N ARG A 20 23.73 4.38 -18.38
CA ARG A 20 22.74 3.29 -18.41
C ARG A 20 21.63 3.44 -17.37
N LYS A 21 21.75 4.39 -16.44
CA LYS A 21 20.65 4.76 -15.53
C LYS A 21 19.64 5.61 -16.29
N LYS A 22 18.64 4.96 -16.88
CA LYS A 22 17.37 5.63 -17.20
C LYS A 22 16.87 6.25 -15.89
N PHE A 23 16.93 7.58 -15.77
CA PHE A 23 16.26 8.29 -14.69
C PHE A 23 14.78 7.98 -14.86
N ASN A 24 14.22 7.21 -13.92
CA ASN A 24 12.79 6.92 -13.91
C ASN A 24 12.09 8.22 -13.49
N THR A 25 11.84 9.11 -14.46
CA THR A 25 11.18 10.39 -14.21
C THR A 25 9.73 10.08 -13.89
N MET A 26 9.41 10.09 -12.61
CA MET A 26 8.06 9.88 -12.15
C MET A 26 7.21 11.10 -12.54
N PRO A 27 6.15 10.96 -13.35
CA PRO A 27 5.39 12.12 -13.81
C PRO A 27 4.65 12.79 -12.65
N LEU A 28 4.59 14.12 -12.69
CA LEU A 28 3.77 14.92 -11.78
C LEU A 28 2.30 14.77 -12.18
N LYS A 29 1.45 14.43 -11.20
CA LYS A 29 0.00 14.30 -11.35
C LYS A 29 -0.70 15.22 -10.36
N THR A 30 -1.88 15.70 -10.73
CA THR A 30 -2.73 16.55 -9.87
C THR A 30 -4.10 15.89 -9.74
N CYS A 31 -4.62 15.74 -8.52
CA CYS A 31 -5.98 15.25 -8.30
C CYS A 31 -7.03 16.38 -8.33
N ASP A 32 -8.31 16.03 -8.31
CA ASP A 32 -9.43 16.99 -8.32
C ASP A 32 -9.41 18.00 -7.16
N LYS A 33 -8.83 17.64 -6.01
CA LYS A 33 -8.63 18.55 -4.87
C LYS A 33 -7.42 19.49 -5.00
N GLY A 34 -6.69 19.44 -6.12
CA GLY A 34 -5.49 20.26 -6.37
C GLY A 34 -4.19 19.72 -5.78
N HIS A 35 -4.19 18.55 -5.13
CA HIS A 35 -2.95 17.96 -4.61
C HIS A 35 -2.03 17.46 -5.72
N GLN A 36 -0.79 17.93 -5.69
CA GLN A 36 0.26 17.52 -6.61
C GLN A 36 1.08 16.36 -6.02
N PHE A 37 1.27 15.30 -6.80
CA PHE A 37 2.03 14.13 -6.38
C PHE A 37 2.72 13.44 -7.56
N TYR A 38 3.82 12.76 -7.28
CA TYR A 38 4.57 12.00 -8.27
C TYR A 38 4.17 10.53 -8.20
N LYS A 39 3.77 9.92 -9.33
CA LYS A 39 3.47 8.47 -9.38
C LYS A 39 3.73 7.87 -10.75
N THR A 40 4.47 6.75 -10.79
CA THR A 40 4.71 6.00 -12.04
C THR A 40 3.48 5.19 -12.46
N SER A 41 2.72 4.66 -11.50
CA SER A 41 1.52 3.88 -11.82
C SER A 41 0.40 4.75 -12.38
N ASP A 42 -0.44 4.17 -13.22
CA ASP A 42 -1.63 4.81 -13.79
C ASP A 42 -2.81 4.91 -12.82
N CYS A 43 -2.68 4.33 -11.62
CA CYS A 43 -3.73 4.40 -10.60
C CYS A 43 -4.01 5.87 -10.20
N PRO A 44 -5.25 6.37 -10.37
CA PRO A 44 -5.63 7.77 -10.13
C PRO A 44 -5.70 8.15 -8.64
N THR A 45 -5.38 7.21 -7.74
CA THR A 45 -5.38 7.47 -6.31
C THR A 45 -4.30 8.47 -5.92
N CYS A 46 -4.76 9.61 -5.37
CA CYS A 46 -3.93 10.60 -4.72
C CYS A 46 -3.50 10.12 -3.31
N PRO A 47 -2.19 10.03 -3.03
CA PRO A 47 -1.69 9.60 -1.72
C PRO A 47 -2.00 10.61 -0.60
N ILE A 48 -2.16 11.90 -0.93
CA ILE A 48 -2.45 12.96 0.02
C ILE A 48 -3.93 12.87 0.45
N CYS A 49 -4.87 12.82 -0.51
CA CYS A 49 -6.29 12.62 -0.21
C CYS A 49 -6.53 11.34 0.60
N GLU A 50 -5.81 10.26 0.30
CA GLU A 50 -5.94 8.99 1.02
C GLU A 50 -5.43 9.08 2.47
N LYS A 51 -4.42 9.93 2.72
CA LYS A 51 -3.94 10.21 4.08
C LYS A 51 -4.95 11.05 4.86
N GLU A 52 -5.55 12.06 4.24
CA GLU A 52 -6.57 12.91 4.85
C GLU A 52 -7.87 12.16 5.16
N ARG A 53 -8.29 11.24 4.28
CA ARG A 53 -9.50 10.43 4.47
C ARG A 53 -9.36 9.40 5.61
N LYS A 54 -8.14 9.10 6.04
CA LYS A 54 -7.89 8.07 7.05
C LYS A 54 -8.58 8.44 8.37
N PRO A 55 -9.50 7.61 8.88
CA PRO A 55 -10.10 7.84 10.19
C PRO A 55 -9.04 7.86 11.30
N THR A 56 -9.21 8.75 12.28
CA THR A 56 -8.35 8.82 13.48
C THR A 56 -8.65 7.68 14.45
N GLU A 57 -9.91 7.25 14.50
CA GLU A 57 -10.43 6.30 15.49
C GLU A 57 -11.11 5.08 14.85
N GLY A 58 -11.51 4.13 15.69
CA GLY A 58 -12.16 2.88 15.28
C GLY A 58 -11.22 1.83 14.70
N PHE A 59 -11.77 0.73 14.22
CA PHE A 59 -10.99 -0.39 13.66
C PHE A 59 -10.36 -0.03 12.30
N MET A 60 -11.00 0.84 11.52
CA MET A 60 -10.50 1.27 10.21
C MET A 60 -9.21 2.11 10.30
N SER A 61 -8.99 2.87 11.38
CA SER A 61 -7.77 3.67 11.57
C SER A 61 -6.48 2.83 11.63
N LYS A 62 -6.61 1.56 12.03
CA LYS A 62 -5.49 0.60 12.15
C LYS A 62 -5.12 -0.08 10.83
N LEU A 63 -6.00 0.03 9.84
CA LEU A 63 -5.85 -0.63 8.55
C LEU A 63 -5.12 0.25 7.51
N PRO A 64 -4.35 -0.35 6.59
CA PRO A 64 -3.79 0.37 5.46
C PRO A 64 -4.89 0.83 4.48
N ALA A 65 -4.58 1.79 3.62
CA ALA A 65 -5.51 2.28 2.59
C ALA A 65 -6.20 1.19 1.74
N PRO A 66 -5.47 0.23 1.13
CA PRO A 66 -6.10 -0.84 0.34
C PRO A 66 -7.08 -1.69 1.17
N ALA A 67 -6.75 -1.93 2.43
CA ALA A 67 -7.58 -2.71 3.34
C ALA A 67 -8.91 -2.03 3.67
N ARG A 68 -8.89 -0.73 3.99
CA ARG A 68 -10.12 0.04 4.23
C ARG A 68 -11.01 0.05 3.00
N ARG A 69 -10.44 0.33 1.83
CA ARG A 69 -11.17 0.33 0.54
C ARG A 69 -11.79 -1.04 0.24
N ALA A 70 -11.09 -2.12 0.54
CA ALA A 70 -11.61 -3.48 0.35
C ALA A 70 -12.89 -3.70 1.19
N LEU A 71 -12.87 -3.31 2.47
CA LEU A 71 -14.04 -3.40 3.35
C LEU A 71 -15.17 -2.47 2.90
N GLU A 72 -14.85 -1.22 2.56
CA GLU A 72 -15.82 -0.23 2.05
C GLU A 72 -16.51 -0.72 0.77
N SER A 73 -15.77 -1.36 -0.15
CA SER A 73 -16.35 -1.89 -1.39
C SER A 73 -17.34 -3.04 -1.16
N LYS A 74 -17.19 -3.75 -0.04
CA LYS A 74 -18.16 -4.74 0.48
C LYS A 74 -19.19 -4.13 1.43
N GLN A 75 -19.20 -2.81 1.57
CA GLN A 75 -20.05 -2.06 2.49
C GLN A 75 -19.90 -2.49 3.95
N ILE A 76 -18.73 -3.01 4.34
CA ILE A 76 -18.41 -3.41 5.72
C ILE A 76 -17.91 -2.17 6.45
N ASN A 77 -18.84 -1.50 7.14
CA ASN A 77 -18.59 -0.24 7.86
C ASN A 77 -18.63 -0.38 9.39
N SER A 78 -18.98 -1.56 9.90
CA SER A 78 -19.09 -1.84 11.34
C SER A 78 -18.52 -3.21 11.70
N LEU A 79 -18.24 -3.43 12.99
CA LEU A 79 -17.70 -4.70 13.48
C LEU A 79 -18.75 -5.82 13.47
N GLU A 80 -20.01 -5.47 13.71
CA GLU A 80 -21.15 -6.39 13.64
C GLU A 80 -21.31 -6.91 12.21
N LYS A 81 -21.23 -6.02 11.21
CA LYS A 81 -21.27 -6.42 9.80
C LYS A 81 -20.03 -7.20 9.40
N LEU A 82 -18.87 -6.93 9.99
CA LEU A 82 -17.67 -7.72 9.76
C LEU A 82 -17.82 -9.15 10.31
N ALA A 83 -18.46 -9.30 11.47
CA ALA A 83 -18.71 -10.59 12.13
C ALA A 83 -19.62 -11.52 11.32
N THR A 84 -20.40 -11.01 10.36
CA THR A 84 -21.22 -11.86 9.47
C THR A 84 -20.41 -12.57 8.38
N PHE A 85 -19.14 -12.21 8.20
CA PHE A 85 -18.24 -12.83 7.22
C PHE A 85 -17.29 -13.81 7.90
N THR A 86 -16.87 -14.82 7.14
CA THR A 86 -15.77 -15.71 7.53
C THR A 86 -14.42 -15.00 7.33
N GLU A 87 -13.40 -15.45 8.07
CA GLU A 87 -12.03 -14.93 7.91
C GLU A 87 -11.51 -15.11 6.46
N ASN A 88 -11.86 -16.24 5.84
CA ASN A 88 -11.44 -16.57 4.47
C ASN A 88 -12.07 -15.64 3.42
N GLU A 89 -13.34 -15.26 3.60
CA GLU A 89 -14.01 -14.31 2.70
C GLU A 89 -13.36 -12.93 2.77
N ILE A 90 -13.02 -12.48 3.98
CA ILE A 90 -12.32 -11.21 4.17
C ILE A 90 -10.91 -11.28 3.59
N LEU A 91 -10.15 -12.35 3.86
CA LEU A 91 -8.81 -12.54 3.32
C LEU A 91 -8.78 -12.58 1.79
N SER A 92 -9.86 -13.04 1.16
CA SER A 92 -10.00 -13.10 -0.30
C SER A 92 -10.21 -11.73 -0.96
N LEU A 93 -10.46 -10.66 -0.19
CA LEU A 93 -10.65 -9.33 -0.75
C LEU A 93 -9.34 -8.75 -1.29
N HIS A 94 -9.38 -8.16 -2.49
CA HIS A 94 -8.22 -7.50 -3.07
C HIS A 94 -7.79 -6.30 -2.20
N GLY A 95 -6.59 -6.40 -1.62
CA GLY A 95 -6.06 -5.41 -0.67
C GLY A 95 -6.14 -5.85 0.79
N MET A 96 -6.73 -7.01 1.08
CA MET A 96 -6.49 -7.75 2.33
C MET A 96 -5.17 -8.52 2.28
N GLY A 97 -4.48 -8.54 3.41
CA GLY A 97 -3.21 -9.25 3.53
C GLY A 97 -2.95 -9.71 4.96
N LYS A 98 -1.90 -10.51 5.13
CA LYS A 98 -1.53 -11.16 6.39
C LYS A 98 -1.39 -10.21 7.59
N SER A 99 -1.08 -8.93 7.34
CA SER A 99 -0.94 -7.91 8.39
C SER A 99 -2.26 -7.23 8.80
N SER A 100 -3.32 -7.40 8.01
CA SER A 100 -4.61 -6.74 8.26
C SER A 100 -5.57 -7.64 9.04
N ILE A 101 -5.57 -8.95 8.78
CA ILE A 101 -6.43 -9.92 9.46
C ILE A 101 -6.25 -9.91 10.99
N PRO A 102 -5.03 -9.97 11.56
CA PRO A 102 -4.86 -9.95 13.02
C PRO A 102 -5.47 -8.70 13.67
N LYS A 103 -5.38 -7.55 13.00
CA LYS A 103 -5.96 -6.29 13.50
C LYS A 103 -7.48 -6.31 13.51
N LEU A 104 -8.10 -7.01 12.57
CA LEU A 104 -9.55 -7.21 12.54
C LEU A 104 -9.98 -8.18 13.63
N ILE A 105 -9.25 -9.28 13.82
CA ILE A 105 -9.48 -10.22 14.93
C ILE A 105 -9.41 -9.49 16.26
N ASP A 106 -8.36 -8.70 16.49
CA ASP A 106 -8.19 -7.92 17.72
C ASP A 106 -9.31 -6.87 17.90
N ALA A 107 -9.83 -6.30 16.81
CA ALA A 107 -10.92 -5.35 16.88
C ALA A 107 -12.25 -6.02 17.21
N LEU A 108 -12.54 -7.18 16.61
CA LEU A 108 -13.73 -7.98 16.92
C LEU A 108 -13.71 -8.46 18.38
N LYS A 109 -12.58 -9.01 18.84
CA LYS A 109 -12.42 -9.49 20.21
C LYS A 109 -12.66 -8.42 21.28
N LYS A 110 -12.30 -7.16 20.99
CA LYS A 110 -12.53 -6.04 21.92
C LYS A 110 -14.01 -5.75 22.15
N GLU A 111 -14.85 -6.08 21.19
CA GLU A 111 -16.32 -5.96 21.27
C GLU A 111 -16.99 -7.33 21.54
N GLU A 112 -16.23 -8.33 21.99
CA GLU A 112 -16.72 -9.70 22.24
C GLU A 112 -17.33 -10.37 20.99
N LEU A 113 -16.92 -9.93 19.80
CA LEU A 113 -17.34 -10.48 18.52
C LEU A 113 -16.27 -11.44 17.95
N SER A 114 -16.70 -12.29 17.02
CA SER A 114 -15.82 -13.15 16.22
C SER A 114 -16.27 -13.17 14.76
N PHE A 115 -15.40 -13.64 13.87
CA PHE A 115 -15.82 -13.96 12.51
C PHE A 115 -16.87 -15.07 12.51
N LYS A 116 -17.66 -15.11 11.44
CA LYS A 116 -18.58 -16.21 11.17
C LYS A 116 -17.79 -17.51 11.07
N THR A 117 -18.28 -18.57 11.71
CA THR A 117 -17.77 -19.92 11.51
C THR A 117 -18.03 -20.35 10.06
N PRO A 118 -17.03 -20.91 9.36
CA PRO A 118 -17.28 -21.54 8.06
C PRO A 118 -18.21 -22.74 8.27
N ASP A 119 -19.24 -22.83 7.44
CA ASP A 119 -20.17 -23.97 7.40
C ASP A 119 -19.54 -25.16 6.66
#